data_AF-A0A3D4JPV0-F1
#
_entry.id   AF-A0A3D4JPV0-F1
#
_cell.length_a   1.000
_cell.length_b   1.000
_cell.length_c   1.000
_cell.angle_alpha   90.00
_cell.angle_beta   90.00
_cell.angle_gamma   90.00
#
_symmetry.space_group_name_H-M   'P 1'
#
loop_
_entity.id
_entity.type
_entity.pdbx_description
1 polymer ?
#
loop_
_entity_poly.entity_id
_entity_poly.type
_entity_poly.pdbx_seq_one_letter_code
_entity_poly.pdbx_strand_id
1 'polypeptide(L)'
;MKHYLFILFYLFCNVIIFAFHGSFWVYLFCFLLFSALVIWGSFDIELGYFVNSITHKKTKIREVALTFDDGPTEFTPKFLDLLKENEVKATFFCIGKQIEKYPETFQRIIAEGHTVGNHTLSHSNNTGFLSTSKMIEEIEKCDEVMLKTGNLTTNLYRPPFGVTNPNIAKAIKKTVKKSIGWNVRSLDTITEDEKKIYQKVTKNLKKGSIVLLHDTSQKTYNVLEDLLVFLRQKNYSTFTIDKFESH
;
A
#
# COMPACT_ATOMS: atom_id res chain seq x y z
N MET A 1 -7.82 2.46 17.29
CA MET A 1 -6.67 2.89 16.46
C MET A 1 -5.59 3.42 17.39
N LYS A 2 -4.31 3.21 17.08
CA LYS A 2 -3.22 3.48 18.04
C LYS A 2 -3.10 4.96 18.39
N HIS A 3 -3.43 5.87 17.47
CA HIS A 3 -3.36 7.32 17.69
C HIS A 3 -4.13 7.84 18.91
N TYR A 4 -5.21 7.18 19.34
CA TYR A 4 -5.94 7.60 20.54
C TYR A 4 -5.06 7.53 21.80
N LEU A 5 -4.19 6.53 21.91
CA LEU A 5 -3.27 6.41 23.05
C LEU A 5 -2.27 7.57 23.07
N PHE A 6 -1.77 7.98 21.90
CA PHE A 6 -0.85 9.11 21.78
C PHE A 6 -1.54 10.44 22.08
N ILE A 7 -2.79 10.62 21.66
CA ILE A 7 -3.60 11.81 22.01
C ILE A 7 -3.83 11.87 23.52
N LEU A 8 -4.26 10.76 24.14
CA LEU A 8 -4.47 10.70 25.58
C LEU A 8 -3.18 10.96 26.37
N PHE A 9 -2.05 10.39 25.92
CA PHE A 9 -0.74 10.64 26.52
C PHE A 9 -0.33 12.11 26.38
N TYR A 10 -0.55 12.74 25.22
CA TYR A 10 -0.29 14.16 25.02
C TYR A 10 -1.16 15.03 25.94
N LEU A 11 -2.45 14.75 26.06
CA LEU A 11 -3.35 15.47 26.97
C LEU A 11 -2.91 15.30 28.44
N PHE A 12 -2.52 14.08 28.83
CA PHE A 12 -1.99 13.80 30.16
C PHE A 12 -0.70 14.59 30.45
N CYS A 13 0.23 14.66 29.49
CA CYS A 13 1.43 15.48 29.62
C CYS A 13 1.08 16.95 29.85
N ASN A 14 0.09 17.49 29.13
CA ASN A 14 -0.34 18.88 29.32
C ASN A 14 -0.91 19.13 30.73
N VAL A 15 -1.67 18.17 31.29
CA VAL A 15 -2.16 18.26 32.68
C VAL A 15 -1.01 18.27 33.68
N ILE A 16 0.02 17.43 33.49
CA ILE A 16 1.22 17.43 34.35
C ILE A 16 1.96 18.77 34.23
N ILE A 17 2.23 19.24 33.01
CA ILE A 17 2.96 20.50 32.80
C ILE A 17 2.19 21.64 33.49
N PHE A 18 0.86 21.65 33.42
CA PHE A 18 0.03 22.63 34.13
C PHE A 18 0.17 22.51 35.66
N ALA A 19 0.03 21.29 36.20
CA ALA A 19 0.09 21.03 37.65
C ALA A 19 1.42 21.43 38.30
N PHE A 20 2.51 21.39 37.53
CA PHE A 20 3.86 21.77 37.99
C PHE A 20 4.32 23.15 37.48
N HIS A 21 3.40 24.00 37.01
CA HIS A 21 3.71 25.35 36.51
C HIS A 21 4.80 25.39 35.43
N GLY A 22 4.77 24.43 34.51
CA GLY A 22 5.74 24.33 33.42
C GLY A 22 5.74 25.56 32.51
N SER A 23 6.94 25.92 32.02
CA SER A 23 7.11 27.07 31.15
C SER A 23 6.51 26.84 29.75
N PHE A 24 6.26 27.94 29.03
CA PHE A 24 5.82 27.91 27.63
C PHE A 24 6.69 26.98 26.75
N TRP A 25 8.00 26.96 26.97
CA TRP A 25 8.94 26.14 26.19
C TRP A 25 8.71 24.64 26.37
N VAL A 26 8.23 24.20 27.53
CA VAL A 26 7.87 22.80 27.77
C VAL A 26 6.64 22.41 26.96
N TYR A 27 5.61 23.28 26.94
CA TYR A 27 4.44 23.08 26.08
C TYR A 27 4.81 23.04 24.61
N LEU A 28 5.64 23.97 24.15
CA LEU A 28 6.09 24.01 22.75
C LEU A 28 6.85 22.74 22.37
N PHE A 29 7.77 22.29 23.23
CA PHE A 29 8.51 21.04 23.01
C PHE A 29 7.58 19.83 22.92
N CYS A 30 6.64 19.68 23.87
CA CYS A 30 5.67 18.58 23.87
C CYS A 30 4.75 18.63 22.64
N PHE A 31 4.32 19.82 22.21
CA PHE A 31 3.53 20.00 21.00
C PHE A 31 4.32 19.58 19.76
N LEU A 32 5.56 20.05 19.58
CA LEU A 32 6.40 19.69 18.44
C LEU A 32 6.67 18.18 18.40
N LEU A 33 6.96 17.56 19.54
CA LEU A 33 7.15 16.11 19.65
C LEU A 33 5.88 15.35 19.25
N PHE A 34 4.71 15.78 19.75
CA PHE A 34 3.43 15.18 19.38
C PHE A 34 3.12 15.35 17.89
N SER A 35 3.33 16.53 17.33
CA SER A 35 3.17 16.79 15.90
C SER A 35 4.09 15.92 15.05
N ALA A 36 5.36 15.76 15.45
CA ALA A 36 6.29 14.87 14.76
C ALA A 36 5.83 13.40 14.78
N LEU A 37 5.31 12.92 15.91
CA LEU A 37 4.74 11.58 16.03
C LEU A 37 3.50 11.39 15.15
N VAL A 38 2.62 12.40 15.09
CA VAL A 38 1.43 12.38 14.21
C VAL A 38 1.83 12.35 12.74
N ILE A 39 2.82 13.16 12.35
CA ILE A 39 3.35 13.18 10.98
C ILE A 39 3.95 11.81 10.66
N TRP A 40 4.83 11.27 11.50
CA TRP A 40 5.40 9.95 11.26
C TRP A 40 4.33 8.86 11.15
N GLY A 41 3.36 8.85 12.06
CA GLY A 41 2.22 7.92 12.00
C GLY A 41 1.37 8.06 10.73
N SER A 42 1.35 9.23 10.09
CA SER A 42 0.65 9.45 8.82
C SER A 42 1.39 8.85 7.61
N PHE A 43 2.72 8.78 7.65
CA PHE A 43 3.57 8.34 6.53
C PHE A 43 4.11 6.91 6.68
N ASP A 44 3.98 6.31 7.85
CA ASP A 44 4.42 4.94 8.14
C ASP A 44 3.22 4.00 8.30
N ILE A 45 2.89 3.32 7.20
CA ILE A 45 1.74 2.41 7.11
C ILE A 45 1.89 1.16 8.01
N GLU A 46 3.11 0.79 8.39
CA GLU A 46 3.36 -0.36 9.27
C GLU A 46 2.97 -0.08 10.73
N LEU A 47 3.01 1.19 11.14
CA LEU A 47 2.61 1.58 12.50
C LEU A 47 1.12 1.33 12.73
N GLY A 48 0.29 1.34 11.70
CA GLY A 48 -1.16 1.24 11.84
C GLY A 48 -1.74 2.37 12.68
N TYR A 49 -1.18 3.58 12.53
CA TYR A 49 -1.48 4.71 13.42
C TYR A 49 -2.92 5.20 13.24
N PHE A 50 -3.29 5.58 12.01
CA PHE A 50 -4.65 5.98 11.63
C PHE A 50 -5.47 4.87 10.98
N VAL A 51 -4.84 3.93 10.29
CA VAL A 51 -5.52 2.84 9.60
C VAL A 51 -4.78 1.55 9.92
N ASN A 52 -5.50 0.51 10.32
CA ASN A 52 -4.90 -0.82 10.49
C ASN A 52 -4.75 -1.46 9.11
N SER A 53 -3.57 -1.38 8.52
CA SER A 53 -3.26 -1.99 7.23
C SER A 53 -2.62 -3.36 7.40
N ILE A 54 -2.95 -4.30 6.52
CA ILE A 54 -2.23 -5.57 6.42
C ILE A 54 -0.91 -5.28 5.69
N THR A 55 0.22 -5.38 6.40
CA THR A 55 1.56 -5.07 5.84
C THR A 55 2.43 -6.31 5.63
N HIS A 56 2.05 -7.43 6.25
CA HIS A 56 2.70 -8.73 6.10
C HIS A 56 1.75 -9.84 6.57
N LYS A 57 2.02 -11.06 6.11
CA LYS A 57 1.39 -12.29 6.58
C LYS A 57 2.22 -12.89 7.72
N LYS A 58 1.58 -13.24 8.84
CA LYS A 58 2.24 -14.03 9.89
C LYS A 58 2.33 -15.48 9.43
N THR A 59 3.51 -15.94 9.07
CA THR A 59 3.70 -17.28 8.51
C THR A 59 5.08 -17.85 8.84
N LYS A 60 5.16 -19.18 8.94
CA LYS A 60 6.41 -19.91 9.15
C LYS A 60 7.01 -20.42 7.83
N ILE A 61 6.23 -20.46 6.75
CA ILE A 61 6.71 -20.85 5.42
C ILE A 61 7.36 -19.66 4.71
N ARG A 62 8.27 -19.94 3.78
CA ARG A 62 8.91 -18.93 2.94
C ARG A 62 7.95 -18.58 1.81
N GLU A 63 7.03 -17.68 2.07
CA GLU A 63 6.11 -17.15 1.07
C GLU A 63 6.14 -15.61 1.10
N VAL A 64 5.93 -14.95 -0.03
CA VAL A 64 5.83 -13.47 -0.12
C VAL A 64 4.73 -13.05 -1.08
N ALA A 65 4.18 -11.86 -0.90
CA ALA A 65 3.29 -11.26 -1.87
C ALA A 65 4.04 -10.24 -2.73
N LEU A 66 4.01 -10.43 -4.03
CA LEU A 66 4.42 -9.41 -4.99
C LEU A 66 3.20 -8.53 -5.29
N THR A 67 3.35 -7.22 -5.07
CA THR A 67 2.27 -6.26 -5.30
C THR A 67 2.72 -5.11 -6.17
N PHE A 68 1.86 -4.68 -7.09
CA PHE A 68 2.14 -3.64 -8.07
C PHE A 68 1.11 -2.52 -7.95
N ASP A 69 1.57 -1.28 -7.80
CA ASP A 69 0.73 -0.08 -7.74
C ASP A 69 0.80 0.71 -9.06
N ASP A 70 -0.20 1.57 -9.26
CA ASP A 70 -0.34 2.58 -10.33
C ASP A 70 -0.73 2.07 -11.73
N GLY A 71 -0.72 0.75 -11.94
CA GLY A 71 -1.22 0.12 -13.15
C GLY A 71 -2.75 0.19 -13.35
N PRO A 72 -3.25 -0.33 -14.48
CA PRO A 72 -2.47 -0.83 -15.62
C PRO A 72 -1.80 0.31 -16.43
N THR A 73 -0.68 0.01 -17.08
CA THR A 73 0.07 0.90 -17.98
C THR A 73 0.47 0.14 -19.26
N GLU A 74 1.19 0.80 -20.16
CA GLU A 74 1.82 0.17 -21.32
C GLU A 74 2.89 -0.88 -20.94
N PHE A 75 3.43 -0.85 -19.72
CA PHE A 75 4.40 -1.84 -19.24
C PHE A 75 3.73 -3.07 -18.63
N THR A 76 2.54 -2.93 -18.04
CA THR A 76 1.82 -4.00 -17.35
C THR A 76 1.72 -5.31 -18.15
N PRO A 77 1.45 -5.32 -19.47
CA PRO A 77 1.45 -6.56 -20.25
C PRO A 77 2.75 -7.37 -20.14
N LYS A 78 3.92 -6.71 -20.15
CA LYS A 78 5.22 -7.39 -20.00
C LYS A 78 5.37 -8.02 -18.61
N PHE A 79 4.88 -7.34 -17.57
CA PHE A 79 4.88 -7.90 -16.22
C PHE A 79 4.00 -9.15 -16.14
N LEU A 80 2.82 -9.13 -16.75
CA LEU A 80 1.94 -10.30 -16.83
C LEU A 80 2.60 -11.47 -17.55
N ASP A 81 3.25 -11.21 -18.69
CA ASP A 81 4.02 -12.24 -19.42
C ASP A 81 5.10 -12.88 -18.53
N LEU A 82 5.92 -12.07 -17.87
CA LEU A 82 7.00 -12.54 -17.00
C LEU A 82 6.47 -13.33 -15.78
N LEU A 83 5.37 -12.87 -15.18
CA LEU A 83 4.73 -13.57 -14.06
C LEU A 83 4.15 -14.92 -14.51
N LYS A 84 3.53 -14.96 -15.70
CA LYS A 84 2.99 -16.19 -16.29
C LYS A 84 4.07 -17.21 -16.61
N GLU A 85 5.18 -16.77 -17.22
CA GLU A 85 6.36 -17.61 -17.51
C GLU A 85 6.96 -18.26 -16.26
N ASN A 86 6.87 -17.57 -15.11
CA ASN A 86 7.36 -18.08 -13.84
C ASN A 86 6.26 -18.73 -12.97
N GLU A 87 5.05 -18.92 -13.51
CA GLU A 87 3.88 -19.49 -12.82
C GLU A 87 3.52 -18.74 -11.50
N VAL A 88 3.81 -17.44 -11.44
CA VAL A 88 3.57 -16.60 -10.27
C VAL A 88 2.27 -15.82 -10.43
N LYS A 89 1.49 -15.74 -9.33
CA LYS A 89 0.37 -14.79 -9.19
C LYS A 89 0.75 -13.67 -8.24
N ALA A 90 0.21 -12.49 -8.51
CA ALA A 90 0.54 -11.24 -7.83
C ALA A 90 -0.74 -10.44 -7.55
N THR A 91 -0.62 -9.35 -6.81
CA THR A 91 -1.73 -8.44 -6.53
C THR A 91 -1.49 -7.06 -7.14
N PHE A 92 -2.42 -6.58 -7.96
CA PHE A 92 -2.35 -5.27 -8.60
C PHE A 92 -3.31 -4.29 -7.93
N PHE A 93 -2.81 -3.15 -7.45
CA PHE A 93 -3.62 -2.05 -6.95
C PHE A 93 -3.79 -1.04 -8.08
N CYS A 94 -4.93 -1.12 -8.77
CA CYS A 94 -5.15 -0.38 -10.00
C CYS A 94 -5.82 0.98 -9.76
N ILE A 95 -5.39 1.97 -10.52
CA ILE A 95 -6.01 3.31 -10.54
C ILE A 95 -7.20 3.29 -11.52
N GLY A 96 -8.35 3.81 -11.10
CA GLY A 96 -9.57 3.79 -11.93
C GLY A 96 -9.38 4.41 -13.32
N LYS A 97 -8.77 5.61 -13.41
CA LYS A 97 -8.45 6.25 -14.71
C LYS A 97 -7.54 5.42 -15.61
N GLN A 98 -6.65 4.62 -15.01
CA GLN A 98 -5.76 3.74 -15.76
C GLN A 98 -6.51 2.52 -16.30
N ILE A 99 -7.47 1.99 -15.54
CA ILE A 99 -8.38 0.94 -16.02
C ILE A 99 -9.17 1.42 -17.22
N GLU A 100 -9.69 2.66 -17.19
CA GLU A 100 -10.42 3.25 -18.33
C GLU A 100 -9.51 3.40 -19.56
N LYS A 101 -8.22 3.68 -19.36
CA LYS A 101 -7.23 3.86 -20.43
C LYS A 101 -6.75 2.53 -21.03
N TYR A 102 -6.59 1.49 -20.20
CA TYR A 102 -6.10 0.17 -20.60
C TYR A 102 -7.06 -0.97 -20.21
N PRO A 103 -8.31 -0.96 -20.71
CA PRO A 103 -9.35 -1.91 -20.27
C PRO A 103 -9.01 -3.37 -20.60
N GLU A 104 -8.40 -3.64 -21.76
CA GLU A 104 -7.98 -4.99 -22.15
C GLU A 104 -6.88 -5.54 -21.23
N THR A 105 -5.93 -4.70 -20.83
CA THR A 105 -4.88 -5.08 -19.89
C THR A 105 -5.47 -5.35 -18.50
N PHE A 106 -6.44 -4.54 -18.06
CA PHE A 106 -7.16 -4.80 -16.82
C PHE A 106 -7.90 -6.15 -16.83
N GLN A 107 -8.64 -6.45 -17.90
CA GLN A 107 -9.30 -7.74 -18.06
C GLN A 107 -8.31 -8.89 -18.09
N ARG A 108 -7.14 -8.70 -18.71
CA ARG A 108 -6.05 -9.67 -18.72
C ARG A 108 -5.50 -9.97 -17.32
N ILE A 109 -5.30 -8.95 -16.47
CA ILE A 109 -4.91 -9.14 -15.06
C ILE A 109 -5.87 -10.12 -14.37
N ILE A 110 -7.18 -9.92 -14.55
CA ILE A 110 -8.23 -10.77 -13.94
C ILE A 110 -8.23 -12.17 -14.55
N ALA A 111 -8.21 -12.26 -15.89
CA ALA A 111 -8.29 -13.54 -16.62
C ALA A 111 -7.08 -14.44 -16.33
N GLU A 112 -5.91 -13.87 -16.08
CA GLU A 112 -4.73 -14.61 -15.67
C GLU A 112 -4.71 -14.96 -14.17
N GLY A 113 -5.76 -14.64 -13.41
CA GLY A 113 -5.92 -15.07 -12.02
C GLY A 113 -5.06 -14.30 -11.02
N HIS A 114 -4.67 -13.07 -11.35
CA HIS A 114 -4.09 -12.14 -10.39
C HIS A 114 -5.19 -11.50 -9.54
N THR A 115 -4.85 -11.13 -8.31
CA THR A 115 -5.78 -10.41 -7.44
C THR A 115 -5.70 -8.92 -7.74
N VAL A 116 -6.83 -8.23 -7.64
CA VAL A 116 -6.92 -6.79 -7.90
C VAL A 116 -7.49 -6.07 -6.69
N GLY A 117 -6.87 -4.95 -6.34
CA GLY A 117 -7.31 -4.02 -5.31
C GLY A 117 -7.48 -2.60 -5.85
N ASN A 118 -8.24 -1.78 -5.13
CA ASN A 118 -8.52 -0.40 -5.45
C ASN A 118 -7.36 0.52 -5.05
N HIS A 119 -6.92 1.38 -5.98
CA HIS A 119 -5.90 2.40 -5.74
C HIS A 119 -6.39 3.83 -6.01
N THR A 120 -7.67 4.09 -5.71
CA THR A 120 -8.41 5.33 -6.00
C THR A 120 -8.67 5.55 -7.49
N LEU A 121 -9.61 6.44 -7.79
CA LEU A 121 -9.93 6.78 -9.17
C LEU A 121 -8.77 7.52 -9.85
N SER A 122 -8.18 8.52 -9.18
CA SER A 122 -7.27 9.46 -9.84
C SER A 122 -5.82 9.43 -9.36
N HIS A 123 -5.55 8.91 -8.15
CA HIS A 123 -4.23 8.95 -7.51
C HIS A 123 -3.58 10.36 -7.54
N SER A 124 -4.37 11.40 -7.28
CA SER A 124 -3.86 12.78 -7.30
C SER A 124 -2.83 13.03 -6.19
N ASN A 125 -1.88 13.97 -6.42
CA ASN A 125 -0.96 14.43 -5.36
C ASN A 125 -1.68 15.02 -4.14
N ASN A 126 -2.94 15.43 -4.31
CA ASN A 126 -3.77 15.98 -3.25
C ASN A 126 -4.54 14.92 -2.45
N THR A 127 -4.39 13.63 -2.75
CA THR A 127 -5.18 12.55 -2.11
C THR A 127 -5.05 12.57 -0.58
N GLY A 128 -3.86 12.86 -0.05
CA GLY A 128 -3.63 12.99 1.39
C GLY A 128 -4.39 14.15 2.06
N PHE A 129 -4.88 15.11 1.28
CA PHE A 129 -5.59 16.31 1.77
C PHE A 129 -7.10 16.28 1.47
N LEU A 130 -7.60 15.22 0.85
CA LEU A 130 -9.03 15.10 0.57
C LEU A 130 -9.86 15.02 1.85
N SER A 131 -11.07 15.60 1.77
CA SER A 131 -12.09 15.37 2.79
C SER A 131 -12.53 13.90 2.79
N THR A 132 -13.16 13.47 3.88
CA THR A 132 -13.74 12.10 3.95
C THR A 132 -14.70 11.83 2.78
N SER A 133 -15.57 12.80 2.43
CA SER A 133 -16.53 12.64 1.33
C SER A 133 -15.88 12.47 -0.03
N LYS A 134 -14.86 13.29 -0.34
CA LYS A 134 -14.12 13.18 -1.60
C LYS A 134 -13.32 11.88 -1.69
N MET A 135 -12.78 11.42 -0.57
CA MET A 135 -12.08 10.13 -0.53
C MET A 135 -13.03 8.95 -0.72
N ILE A 136 -14.26 9.02 -0.18
CA ILE A 136 -15.30 8.02 -0.46
C ILE A 136 -15.60 7.99 -1.97
N GLU A 137 -15.81 9.16 -2.58
CA GLU A 137 -16.08 9.30 -4.01
C GLU A 137 -14.95 8.72 -4.87
N GLU A 138 -13.68 9.01 -4.54
CA GLU A 138 -12.52 8.45 -5.25
C GLU A 138 -12.46 6.90 -5.17
N ILE A 139 -12.88 6.31 -4.06
CA ILE A 139 -12.91 4.85 -3.88
C ILE A 139 -14.09 4.26 -4.67
N GLU A 140 -15.30 4.77 -4.45
CA GLU A 140 -16.54 4.25 -5.04
C GLU A 140 -16.52 4.37 -6.57
N LYS A 141 -16.07 5.50 -7.13
CA LYS A 141 -15.95 5.64 -8.59
C LYS A 141 -14.92 4.67 -9.19
N CYS A 142 -13.83 4.40 -8.49
CA CYS A 142 -12.89 3.38 -8.94
C CYS A 142 -13.52 1.98 -8.90
N ASP A 143 -14.35 1.68 -7.91
CA ASP A 143 -15.10 0.41 -7.86
C ASP A 143 -16.10 0.30 -9.00
N GLU A 144 -16.82 1.37 -9.33
CA GLU A 144 -17.72 1.42 -10.49
C GLU A 144 -16.98 1.12 -11.80
N VAL A 145 -15.79 1.69 -11.98
CA VAL A 145 -14.94 1.41 -13.15
C VAL A 145 -14.49 -0.05 -13.17
N MET A 146 -14.06 -0.61 -12.04
CA MET A 146 -13.66 -2.03 -11.94
C MET A 146 -14.82 -2.98 -12.29
N LEU A 147 -16.02 -2.68 -11.78
CA LEU A 147 -17.22 -3.45 -12.06
C LEU A 147 -17.60 -3.36 -13.54
N LYS A 148 -17.62 -2.15 -14.11
CA LYS A 148 -18.00 -1.92 -15.51
C LYS A 148 -17.03 -2.59 -16.48
N THR A 149 -15.73 -2.52 -16.23
CA THR A 149 -14.70 -2.97 -17.19
C THR A 149 -14.38 -4.46 -17.04
N GLY A 150 -14.35 -5.00 -15.82
CA GLY A 150 -13.92 -6.38 -15.57
C GLY A 150 -14.90 -7.24 -14.80
N ASN A 151 -16.12 -6.75 -14.51
CA ASN A 151 -17.08 -7.40 -13.62
C ASN A 151 -16.47 -7.81 -12.27
N LEU A 152 -15.54 -7.00 -11.76
CA LEU A 152 -14.81 -7.28 -10.55
C LEU A 152 -15.32 -6.40 -9.41
N THR A 153 -15.63 -7.04 -8.29
CA THR A 153 -15.76 -6.37 -6.99
C THR A 153 -14.62 -6.78 -6.08
N THR A 154 -14.06 -5.81 -5.33
CA THR A 154 -12.96 -6.06 -4.41
C THR A 154 -13.17 -5.24 -3.14
N ASN A 155 -12.82 -5.82 -1.98
CA ASN A 155 -12.74 -5.08 -0.74
C ASN A 155 -11.31 -4.57 -0.47
N LEU A 156 -10.33 -4.94 -1.28
CA LEU A 156 -8.94 -4.55 -1.10
C LEU A 156 -8.73 -3.10 -1.53
N TYR A 157 -8.00 -2.34 -0.73
CA TYR A 157 -7.65 -0.95 -0.99
C TYR A 157 -6.23 -0.68 -0.54
N ARG A 158 -5.44 0.04 -1.35
CA ARG A 158 -4.15 0.56 -0.92
C ARG A 158 -4.17 2.09 -0.93
N PRO A 159 -3.87 2.76 0.20
CA PRO A 159 -3.79 4.21 0.22
C PRO A 159 -2.68 4.74 -0.70
N PRO A 160 -2.97 5.70 -1.59
CA PRO A 160 -1.96 6.39 -2.39
C PRO A 160 -0.79 6.88 -1.54
N PHE A 161 0.43 6.66 -2.04
CA PHE A 161 1.69 7.00 -1.37
C PHE A 161 1.91 6.35 0.01
N GLY A 162 1.02 5.46 0.45
CA GLY A 162 1.02 4.90 1.82
C GLY A 162 0.57 5.89 2.90
N VAL A 163 0.04 7.06 2.51
CA VAL A 163 -0.38 8.09 3.46
C VAL A 163 -1.71 7.72 4.08
N THR A 164 -1.79 7.78 5.41
CA THR A 164 -3.02 7.54 6.17
C THR A 164 -3.33 8.70 7.09
N ASN A 165 -4.61 9.03 7.26
CA ASN A 165 -5.07 10.09 8.15
C ASN A 165 -6.53 9.82 8.59
N PRO A 166 -7.11 10.61 9.51
CA PRO A 166 -8.48 10.38 9.96
C PRO A 166 -9.56 10.44 8.86
N ASN A 167 -9.38 11.25 7.81
CA ASN A 167 -10.32 11.30 6.69
C ASN A 167 -10.30 10.02 5.87
N ILE A 168 -9.10 9.53 5.54
CA ILE A 168 -8.89 8.26 4.84
C ILE A 168 -9.43 7.10 5.69
N ALA A 169 -9.16 7.09 7.00
CA ALA A 169 -9.66 6.05 7.89
C ALA A 169 -11.19 5.97 7.93
N LYS A 170 -11.88 7.13 7.95
CA LYS A 170 -13.34 7.19 7.87
C LYS A 170 -13.86 6.72 6.52
N ALA A 171 -13.21 7.11 5.43
CA ALA A 171 -13.58 6.72 4.07
C ALA A 171 -13.48 5.20 3.90
N ILE A 172 -12.34 4.59 4.26
CA ILE A 172 -12.12 3.13 4.23
C ILE A 172 -13.20 2.40 5.02
N LYS A 173 -13.54 2.87 6.21
CA LYS A 173 -14.59 2.27 7.03
C LYS A 173 -15.96 2.36 6.36
N LYS A 174 -16.29 3.51 5.76
CA LYS A 174 -17.59 3.76 5.11
C LYS A 174 -17.77 2.94 3.84
N THR A 175 -16.70 2.75 3.06
CA THR A 175 -16.69 1.95 1.83
C THR A 175 -16.37 0.47 2.06
N VAL A 176 -16.29 0.04 3.34
CA VAL A 176 -16.05 -1.35 3.76
C VAL A 176 -14.78 -1.94 3.14
N LYS A 177 -13.76 -1.09 2.95
CA LYS A 177 -12.48 -1.49 2.38
C LYS A 177 -11.53 -2.01 3.45
N LYS A 178 -10.63 -2.90 3.03
CA LYS A 178 -9.51 -3.43 3.79
C LYS A 178 -8.24 -2.80 3.27
N SER A 179 -7.55 -2.08 4.16
CA SER A 179 -6.31 -1.41 3.80
C SER A 179 -5.15 -2.40 3.72
N ILE A 180 -4.46 -2.41 2.59
CA ILE A 180 -3.28 -3.24 2.35
C ILE A 180 -2.07 -2.33 2.21
N GLY A 181 -1.09 -2.49 3.10
CA GLY A 181 0.19 -1.79 3.03
C GLY A 181 1.29 -2.71 2.54
N TRP A 182 2.49 -2.50 3.06
CA TRP A 182 3.69 -3.28 2.76
C TRP A 182 4.65 -3.20 3.94
N ASN A 183 5.59 -4.15 4.01
CA ASN A 183 6.75 -4.10 4.90
C ASN A 183 8.08 -4.11 4.13
N VAL A 184 8.02 -4.23 2.80
CA VAL A 184 9.18 -4.11 1.91
C VAL A 184 8.83 -3.11 0.80
N ARG A 185 9.41 -1.91 0.90
CA ARG A 185 9.26 -0.85 -0.11
C ARG A 185 10.48 -0.81 -1.03
N SER A 186 10.27 -1.00 -2.33
CA SER A 186 11.31 -0.99 -3.37
C SER A 186 11.95 0.39 -3.57
N LEU A 187 11.14 1.46 -3.50
CA LEU A 187 11.50 2.82 -3.94
C LEU A 187 11.89 2.89 -5.44
N ASP A 188 11.29 2.02 -6.25
CA ASP A 188 11.50 1.93 -7.69
C ASP A 188 11.00 3.16 -8.46
N THR A 189 10.04 3.91 -7.93
CA THR A 189 9.57 5.17 -8.53
C THR A 189 10.51 6.35 -8.34
N ILE A 190 11.49 6.27 -7.42
CA ILE A 190 12.42 7.38 -7.12
C ILE A 190 13.90 7.00 -7.25
N THR A 191 14.21 5.71 -7.25
CA THR A 191 15.59 5.21 -7.37
C THR A 191 15.83 4.80 -8.80
N GLU A 192 16.84 5.34 -9.48
CA GLU A 192 17.15 4.96 -10.87
C GLU A 192 18.00 3.68 -11.00
N ASP A 193 18.77 3.36 -9.97
CA ASP A 193 19.68 2.22 -9.98
C ASP A 193 18.93 0.91 -9.64
N GLU A 194 18.73 0.06 -10.66
CA GLU A 194 18.11 -1.26 -10.56
C GLU A 194 18.73 -2.13 -9.47
N LYS A 195 20.06 -2.13 -9.36
CA LYS A 195 20.78 -2.93 -8.37
C LYS A 195 20.49 -2.45 -6.95
N LYS A 196 20.36 -1.13 -6.74
CA LYS A 196 19.96 -0.58 -5.42
C LYS A 196 18.54 -0.97 -5.06
N ILE A 197 17.60 -0.93 -6.02
CA ILE A 197 16.21 -1.37 -5.80
C ILE A 197 16.21 -2.85 -5.42
N TYR A 198 16.84 -3.69 -6.23
CA TYR A 198 16.94 -5.14 -6.00
C TYR A 198 17.53 -5.46 -4.62
N GLN A 199 18.67 -4.84 -4.27
CA GLN A 199 19.32 -5.04 -2.97
C GLN A 199 18.43 -4.59 -1.81
N LYS A 200 17.72 -3.47 -1.96
CA LYS A 200 16.80 -2.99 -0.93
C LYS A 200 15.65 -3.96 -0.69
N VAL A 201 15.06 -4.50 -1.76
CA VAL A 201 13.98 -5.48 -1.66
C VAL A 201 14.48 -6.77 -1.02
N THR A 202 15.54 -7.37 -1.56
CA THR A 202 16.04 -8.68 -1.12
C THR A 202 16.62 -8.65 0.30
N LYS A 203 17.29 -7.57 0.71
CA LYS A 203 17.83 -7.42 2.08
C LYS A 203 16.75 -7.37 3.15
N ASN A 204 15.59 -6.79 2.85
CA ASN A 204 14.51 -6.61 3.81
C ASN A 204 13.45 -7.72 3.73
N LEU A 205 13.58 -8.63 2.76
CA LEU A 205 12.61 -9.70 2.53
C LEU A 205 12.58 -10.68 3.71
N LYS A 206 11.36 -10.95 4.20
CA LYS A 206 11.09 -11.90 5.27
C LYS A 206 9.93 -12.80 4.85
N LYS A 207 9.74 -13.89 5.61
CA LYS A 207 8.56 -14.75 5.48
C LYS A 207 7.28 -13.92 5.65
N GLY A 208 6.36 -14.06 4.70
CA GLY A 208 5.10 -13.34 4.66
C GLY A 208 5.22 -11.86 4.26
N SER A 209 6.37 -11.39 3.78
CA SER A 209 6.50 -10.00 3.34
C SER A 209 5.51 -9.66 2.22
N ILE A 210 4.97 -8.46 2.27
CA ILE A 210 4.27 -7.82 1.16
C ILE A 210 5.24 -6.82 0.54
N VAL A 211 5.62 -7.06 -0.71
CA VAL A 211 6.58 -6.26 -1.48
C VAL A 211 5.81 -5.27 -2.34
N LEU A 212 6.07 -3.98 -2.13
CA LEU A 212 5.56 -2.90 -2.98
C LEU A 212 6.52 -2.66 -4.15
N LEU A 213 6.00 -2.77 -5.37
CA LEU A 213 6.62 -2.44 -6.67
C LEU A 213 5.61 -1.63 -7.50
N HIS A 214 6.02 -1.09 -8.65
CA HIS A 214 5.15 -0.41 -9.61
C HIS A 214 5.37 -0.96 -11.02
N ASP A 215 4.31 -1.38 -11.69
CA ASP A 215 4.35 -1.93 -13.05
C ASP A 215 4.33 -0.84 -14.14
N THR A 216 5.15 0.20 -13.92
CA THR A 216 5.12 1.46 -14.68
C THR A 216 6.41 1.75 -15.44
N SER A 217 7.43 0.89 -15.34
CA SER A 217 8.74 1.15 -15.96
C SER A 217 9.51 -0.12 -16.33
N GLN A 218 10.40 0.01 -17.32
CA GLN A 218 11.35 -1.04 -17.71
C GLN A 218 12.33 -1.38 -16.57
N LYS A 219 12.71 -0.39 -15.78
CA LYS A 219 13.57 -0.55 -14.60
C LYS A 219 12.98 -1.51 -13.58
N THR A 220 11.71 -1.33 -13.22
CA THR A 220 11.03 -2.24 -12.29
C THR A 220 10.85 -3.63 -12.90
N TYR A 221 10.66 -3.74 -14.22
CA TYR A 221 10.59 -5.04 -14.90
C TYR A 221 11.89 -5.83 -14.74
N ASN A 222 13.04 -5.21 -15.00
CA ASN A 222 14.36 -5.85 -14.83
C ASN A 222 14.57 -6.29 -13.37
N VAL A 223 14.18 -5.44 -12.40
CA VAL A 223 14.23 -5.79 -10.97
C VAL A 223 13.33 -6.98 -10.64
N LEU A 224 12.15 -7.07 -11.25
CA LEU A 224 11.23 -8.19 -11.06
C LEU A 224 11.83 -9.50 -11.59
N GLU A 225 12.49 -9.48 -12.75
CA GLU A 225 13.18 -10.64 -13.32
C GLU A 225 14.22 -11.20 -12.33
N ASP A 226 15.12 -10.35 -11.85
CA ASP A 226 16.14 -10.71 -10.86
C ASP A 226 15.51 -11.18 -9.53
N LEU A 227 14.42 -10.53 -9.10
CA LEU A 227 13.71 -10.89 -7.89
C LEU A 227 13.08 -12.29 -8.00
N LEU A 228 12.45 -12.64 -9.12
CA LEU A 228 11.87 -13.97 -9.34
C LEU A 228 12.94 -15.06 -9.31
N VAL A 229 14.11 -14.82 -9.92
CA VAL A 229 15.27 -15.71 -9.83
C VAL A 229 15.70 -15.88 -8.37
N PHE A 230 15.83 -14.79 -7.62
CA PHE A 230 16.20 -14.82 -6.21
C PHE A 230 15.19 -15.61 -5.36
N LEU A 231 13.88 -15.37 -5.55
CA LEU A 231 12.83 -16.06 -4.79
C LEU A 231 12.90 -17.57 -5.01
N ARG A 232 13.05 -18.01 -6.27
CA ARG A 232 13.25 -19.42 -6.62
C ARG A 232 14.49 -20.01 -5.96
N GLN A 233 15.65 -19.34 -6.06
CA GLN A 233 16.90 -19.81 -5.44
C GLN A 233 16.83 -19.89 -3.91
N LYS A 234 16.02 -19.05 -3.28
CA LYS A 234 15.84 -19.02 -1.82
C LYS A 234 14.64 -19.86 -1.34
N ASN A 235 13.98 -20.58 -2.25
CA ASN A 235 12.78 -21.39 -2.00
C ASN A 235 11.65 -20.58 -1.36
N TYR A 236 11.39 -19.37 -1.90
CA TYR A 236 10.19 -18.61 -1.60
C TYR A 236 9.08 -18.94 -2.60
N SER A 237 7.90 -19.29 -2.10
CA SER A 237 6.66 -19.28 -2.87
C SER A 237 6.04 -17.88 -2.89
N THR A 238 5.05 -17.68 -3.74
CA THR A 238 4.29 -16.42 -3.80
C THR A 238 2.83 -16.63 -3.42
N PHE A 239 2.22 -15.64 -2.79
CA PHE A 239 0.78 -15.59 -2.52
C PHE A 239 0.16 -14.28 -2.98
N THR A 240 -1.14 -14.30 -3.24
CA THR A 240 -1.95 -13.12 -3.50
C THR A 240 -2.68 -12.67 -2.24
N ILE A 241 -3.00 -11.39 -2.13
CA ILE A 241 -3.52 -10.81 -0.88
C ILE A 241 -4.89 -11.37 -0.49
N ASP A 242 -5.76 -11.74 -1.42
CA ASP A 242 -7.05 -12.37 -1.13
C ASP A 242 -6.93 -13.76 -0.46
N LYS A 243 -5.89 -14.54 -0.82
CA LYS A 243 -5.56 -15.84 -0.20
C LYS A 243 -5.04 -15.71 1.24
N PHE A 244 -4.84 -14.50 1.73
CA PHE A 244 -4.57 -14.23 3.14
C PHE A 244 -5.81 -14.45 4.03
N GLU A 245 -7.02 -14.35 3.47
CA GLU A 245 -8.26 -14.25 4.25
C GLU A 245 -9.07 -15.55 4.35
N SER A 246 -8.59 -16.65 3.75
CA SER A 246 -9.31 -17.93 3.69
C SER A 246 -9.10 -18.84 4.91
N HIS A 247 -8.58 -18.34 6.04
CA HIS A 247 -8.42 -19.09 7.30
C HIS A 247 -8.87 -18.28 8.52
#